data_AF-A0A2U3I5M0-F1
#
_entry.id   AF-A0A2U3I5M0-F1
#
_cell.length_a   1.000
_cell.length_b   1.000
_cell.length_c   1.000
_cell.angle_alpha   90.00
_cell.angle_beta   90.00
_cell.angle_gamma   90.00
#
_symmetry.space_group_name_H-M   'P 1'
#
loop_
_entity.id
_entity.type
_entity.pdbx_description
1 polymer ?
#
loop_
_entity_poly.entity_id
_entity_poly.type
_entity_poly.pdbx_seq_one_letter_code
_entity_poly.pdbx_strand_id
1 'polypeptide(L)'
;MAALAIPVLEAAAEGIAALWAALSSGGAVSTVAGGAATGAILSLPGDTANDKDKAQTDTQVKVRTRERECKCPPDRGQMAPVNHAMSDLSARYQQYVTGFPRGIEWKFGGKDFDGFVSAQCLMQEAKANFEFFFYDNGRPKFFFLKGVGPKTADKKQEPSASESLVKQATAQSAIVTESPPSKLRWYFMQDKLFNWATTEFAKDGLNLSTELMPMLVKENIE
;
A
#
# COMPACT_ATOMS: atom_id res chain seq x y z
N MET A 1 -20.42 9.17 -47.13
CA MET A 1 -19.31 10.10 -47.43
C MET A 1 -19.27 11.15 -46.33
N ALA A 2 -18.27 11.09 -45.46
CA ALA A 2 -17.78 12.20 -44.64
C ALA A 2 -16.52 11.69 -43.92
N ALA A 3 -15.36 11.90 -44.55
CA ALA A 3 -14.07 11.75 -43.92
C ALA A 3 -13.76 13.04 -43.15
N LEU A 4 -13.30 12.91 -41.91
CA LEU A 4 -12.67 14.02 -41.19
C LEU A 4 -11.24 13.60 -40.88
N ALA A 5 -10.32 14.23 -41.60
CA ALA A 5 -8.89 14.13 -41.43
C ALA A 5 -8.47 14.88 -40.15
N ILE A 6 -7.58 14.26 -39.38
CA ILE A 6 -6.83 14.90 -38.30
C ILE A 6 -5.36 14.84 -38.70
N PRO A 7 -4.61 15.96 -38.67
CA PRO A 7 -3.24 15.99 -39.15
C PRO A 7 -2.28 15.32 -38.18
N VAL A 8 -1.33 14.61 -38.78
CA VAL A 8 -0.10 14.09 -38.20
C VAL A 8 0.78 15.27 -37.74
N LEU A 9 1.23 15.23 -36.48
CA LEU A 9 2.48 15.86 -36.08
C LEU A 9 3.34 14.83 -35.34
N GLU A 10 4.38 14.39 -36.02
CA GLU A 10 5.54 13.72 -35.43
C GLU A 10 6.41 14.78 -34.74
N ALA A 11 6.87 14.51 -33.51
CA ALA A 11 8.10 15.11 -32.99
C ALA A 11 8.67 14.30 -31.82
N ALA A 12 9.84 13.72 -32.10
CA ALA A 12 11.03 13.61 -31.26
C ALA A 12 10.93 12.92 -29.88
N ALA A 13 11.47 11.71 -29.86
CA ALA A 13 12.14 11.13 -28.70
C ALA A 13 13.39 11.94 -28.34
N GLU A 14 13.64 12.08 -27.04
CA GLU A 14 14.93 12.20 -26.31
C GLU A 14 14.53 12.59 -24.86
N GLY A 15 14.71 11.74 -23.86
CA GLY A 15 16.00 11.50 -23.21
C GLY A 15 16.11 12.39 -21.97
N ILE A 16 15.78 11.88 -20.77
CA ILE A 16 16.24 12.52 -19.52
C ILE A 16 16.60 11.43 -18.51
N ALA A 17 17.90 11.19 -18.40
CA ALA A 17 18.55 10.73 -17.20
C ALA A 17 18.64 11.91 -16.21
N ALA A 18 18.22 11.72 -14.96
CA ALA A 18 18.66 12.44 -13.76
C ALA A 18 17.94 11.79 -12.57
N LEU A 19 18.62 11.00 -11.73
CA LEU A 19 19.44 11.48 -10.62
C LEU A 19 18.66 12.47 -9.74
N TRP A 20 18.15 12.00 -8.60
CA TRP A 20 17.92 12.87 -7.44
C TRP A 20 18.33 12.15 -6.16
N ALA A 21 19.50 12.55 -5.67
CA ALA A 21 19.84 12.50 -4.26
C ALA A 21 19.50 13.86 -3.62
N ALA A 22 19.09 13.78 -2.36
CA ALA A 22 19.05 14.85 -1.35
C ALA A 22 18.03 15.98 -1.51
N LEU A 23 16.92 15.89 -0.76
CA LEU A 23 16.38 16.90 0.16
C LEU A 23 15.16 16.28 0.88
N SER A 24 14.96 16.24 2.20
CA SER A 24 15.75 16.51 3.40
C SER A 24 14.90 16.04 4.59
N SER A 25 15.44 15.19 5.45
CA SER A 25 15.05 15.18 6.87
C SER A 25 15.57 16.45 7.54
N GLY A 26 14.87 16.90 8.59
CA GLY A 26 14.96 18.25 9.15
C GLY A 26 16.33 18.71 9.67
N GLY A 27 16.49 20.03 9.68
CA GLY A 27 17.58 20.76 10.29
C GLY A 27 17.41 22.27 10.05
N ALA A 28 17.40 23.06 11.11
CA ALA A 28 17.16 24.50 11.11
C ALA A 28 18.20 25.30 10.30
N VAL A 29 17.74 26.34 9.59
CA VAL A 29 18.56 27.48 9.17
C VAL A 29 17.75 28.76 9.39
N SER A 30 18.24 29.59 10.32
CA SER A 30 17.81 30.97 10.51
C SER A 30 18.68 31.88 9.63
N THR A 31 18.07 32.68 8.75
CA THR A 31 18.61 33.98 8.31
C THR A 31 17.46 34.94 7.95
N VAL A 32 17.27 35.92 8.83
CA VAL A 32 16.73 37.29 8.71
C VAL A 32 16.47 37.86 7.31
N ALA A 33 15.28 38.44 7.09
CA ALA A 33 15.05 39.87 6.74
C ALA A 33 13.56 40.23 6.51
N GLY A 34 13.03 41.16 7.32
CA GLY A 34 11.86 42.05 7.08
C GLY A 34 10.46 41.43 7.11
N GLY A 35 9.43 41.96 7.80
CA GLY A 35 9.25 43.15 8.63
C GLY A 35 7.77 43.25 9.07
N ALA A 36 7.56 43.87 10.24
CA ALA A 36 6.35 44.49 10.78
C ALA A 36 5.06 43.66 11.02
N ALA A 37 4.79 43.35 12.30
CA ALA A 37 3.54 43.74 12.97
C ALA A 37 3.75 43.73 14.49
N THR A 38 3.50 44.88 15.10
CA THR A 38 3.55 45.19 16.52
C THR A 38 2.48 44.44 17.33
N GLY A 39 2.84 43.93 18.50
CA GLY A 39 1.90 43.42 19.51
C GLY A 39 2.64 42.98 20.77
N ALA A 40 2.87 43.92 21.68
CA ALA A 40 3.50 43.71 22.98
C ALA A 40 2.53 43.04 23.97
N ILE A 41 2.97 42.08 24.81
CA ILE A 41 2.60 42.00 26.23
C ILE A 41 3.71 41.30 27.07
N LEU A 42 4.39 42.13 27.85
CA LEU A 42 5.02 42.00 29.18
C LEU A 42 5.45 40.62 29.75
N SER A 43 6.70 40.58 30.21
CA SER A 43 7.27 39.62 31.17
C SER A 43 6.70 39.79 32.58
N LEU A 44 6.71 38.70 33.36
CA LEU A 44 7.05 38.71 34.80
C LEU A 44 7.43 37.29 35.28
N PRO A 45 8.64 37.09 35.85
CA PRO A 45 9.07 35.88 36.55
C PRO A 45 9.04 36.04 38.09
N GLY A 46 8.96 34.91 38.80
CA GLY A 46 8.93 34.80 40.28
C GLY A 46 7.62 34.14 40.75
N ASP A 47 7.54 33.18 41.67
CA ASP A 47 8.39 32.90 42.82
C ASP A 47 8.37 31.41 43.17
N THR A 48 9.49 30.96 43.72
CA THR A 48 9.62 29.72 44.48
C THR A 48 8.83 29.81 45.79
N ALA A 49 8.00 28.81 46.10
CA ALA A 49 7.59 28.52 47.46
C ALA A 49 7.40 27.00 47.65
N ASN A 50 8.00 26.54 48.73
CA ASN A 50 8.15 25.16 49.16
C ASN A 50 6.92 24.68 49.94
N ASP A 51 6.82 23.36 50.06
CA ASP A 51 6.22 22.59 51.16
C ASP A 51 4.70 22.34 51.28
N LYS A 52 4.42 21.03 51.36
CA LYS A 52 3.50 20.29 52.24
C LYS A 52 2.06 19.98 51.80
N ASP A 53 1.88 18.68 51.56
CA ASP A 53 0.79 17.83 52.02
C ASP A 53 -0.63 18.39 51.94
N LYS A 54 -1.31 18.03 50.84
CA LYS A 54 -2.71 17.63 50.91
C LYS A 54 -2.87 16.29 50.21
N ALA A 55 -2.85 15.26 51.04
CA ALA A 55 -3.44 13.98 50.71
C ALA A 55 -4.90 14.19 50.25
N GLN A 56 -5.29 13.38 49.27
CA GLN A 56 -6.67 12.91 49.10
C GLN A 56 -7.66 13.90 48.48
N THR A 57 -7.57 14.08 47.17
CA THR A 57 -8.71 14.08 46.23
C THR A 57 -8.18 14.33 44.83
N ASP A 58 -7.74 13.28 44.18
CA ASP A 58 -8.08 13.10 42.77
C ASP A 58 -7.97 11.61 42.54
N THR A 59 -9.09 10.95 42.82
CA THR A 59 -9.56 9.82 42.05
C THR A 59 -8.96 9.98 40.67
N GLN A 60 -7.92 9.20 40.38
CA GLN A 60 -7.54 8.95 39.01
C GLN A 60 -8.84 8.48 38.38
N VAL A 61 -9.53 9.41 37.73
CA VAL A 61 -10.30 9.16 36.54
C VAL A 61 -9.22 8.63 35.61
N LYS A 62 -8.87 7.37 35.84
CA LYS A 62 -8.41 6.45 34.84
C LYS A 62 -9.57 6.49 33.88
N VAL A 63 -9.55 7.49 33.00
CA VAL A 63 -10.11 7.42 31.68
C VAL A 63 -9.34 6.26 31.07
N ARG A 64 -9.70 5.04 31.49
CA ARG A 64 -9.97 3.97 30.56
C ARG A 64 -10.99 4.61 29.65
N THR A 65 -10.49 5.33 28.65
CA THR A 65 -11.11 5.31 27.34
C THR A 65 -11.31 3.81 27.14
N ARG A 66 -12.51 3.31 27.46
CA ARG A 66 -12.94 2.03 26.95
C ARG A 66 -12.88 2.29 25.46
N GLU A 67 -11.75 1.90 24.87
CA GLU A 67 -11.56 1.86 23.43
C GLU A 67 -12.87 1.31 22.91
N ARG A 68 -13.63 2.16 22.18
CA ARG A 68 -14.95 1.75 21.69
C ARG A 68 -14.73 0.41 21.06
N GLU A 69 -15.46 -0.60 21.52
CA GLU A 69 -15.32 -1.97 21.05
C GLU A 69 -15.39 -1.92 19.53
N CYS A 70 -14.22 -2.02 18.89
CA CYS A 70 -14.10 -1.77 17.46
C CYS A 70 -14.81 -2.93 16.79
N LYS A 71 -15.96 -2.65 16.17
CA LYS A 71 -16.76 -3.66 15.47
C LYS A 71 -15.94 -4.40 14.41
N CYS A 72 -14.94 -3.71 13.83
CA CYS A 72 -13.94 -4.27 12.94
C CYS A 72 -12.53 -3.85 13.41
N PRO A 73 -11.65 -4.78 13.83
CA PRO A 73 -10.31 -4.42 14.31
C PRO A 73 -9.45 -3.65 13.28
N PRO A 74 -9.50 -3.96 11.96
CA PRO A 74 -8.86 -3.19 10.90
C PRO A 74 -9.21 -1.72 10.81
N ASP A 75 -10.33 -1.25 11.40
CA ASP A 75 -10.66 0.19 11.42
C ASP A 75 -9.62 1.04 12.15
N ARG A 76 -8.80 0.42 13.01
CA ARG A 76 -7.68 1.07 13.71
C ARG A 76 -6.42 1.22 12.84
N GLY A 77 -6.47 0.71 11.61
CA GLY A 77 -5.44 0.94 10.61
C GLY A 77 -5.43 2.38 10.11
N GLN A 78 -4.59 2.65 9.13
CA GLN A 78 -4.48 3.98 8.53
C GLN A 78 -4.09 3.91 7.06
N MET A 79 -4.55 4.90 6.29
CA MET A 79 -4.04 5.13 4.95
C MET A 79 -2.59 5.63 5.01
N ALA A 80 -1.73 5.10 4.15
CA ALA A 80 -0.35 5.53 4.07
C ALA A 80 0.18 5.39 2.63
N PRO A 81 1.19 6.18 2.25
CA PRO A 81 1.80 6.05 0.94
C PRO A 81 2.51 4.71 0.78
N VAL A 82 2.41 4.16 -0.43
CA VAL A 82 3.18 3.01 -0.90
C VAL A 82 4.67 3.33 -0.79
N ASN A 83 5.44 2.39 -0.26
CA ASN A 83 6.90 2.52 -0.08
C ASN A 83 7.71 1.63 -1.04
N HIS A 84 7.07 1.05 -2.05
CA HIS A 84 7.68 0.16 -3.02
C HIS A 84 7.34 0.56 -4.46
N ALA A 85 8.11 0.05 -5.42
CA ALA A 85 7.86 0.34 -6.82
C ALA A 85 6.59 -0.38 -7.30
N MET A 86 5.66 0.37 -7.89
CA MET A 86 4.41 -0.14 -8.45
C MET A 86 4.31 0.30 -9.91
N SER A 87 3.97 -0.61 -10.82
CA SER A 87 3.75 -0.27 -12.23
C SER A 87 2.48 0.57 -12.40
N ASP A 88 2.39 1.41 -13.43
CA ASP A 88 1.18 2.21 -13.69
C ASP A 88 -0.06 1.31 -13.87
N LEU A 89 0.09 0.15 -14.53
CA LEU A 89 -1.00 -0.82 -14.65
C LEU A 89 -1.45 -1.36 -13.28
N SER A 90 -0.50 -1.70 -12.42
CA SER A 90 -0.80 -2.17 -11.06
C SER A 90 -1.48 -1.08 -10.23
N ALA A 91 -1.01 0.17 -10.29
CA ALA A 91 -1.60 1.29 -9.57
C ALA A 91 -3.02 1.63 -10.06
N ARG A 92 -3.26 1.57 -11.38
CA ARG A 92 -4.61 1.72 -11.96
C ARG A 92 -5.53 0.59 -11.52
N TYR A 93 -5.04 -0.64 -11.53
CA TYR A 93 -5.81 -1.81 -11.11
C TYR A 93 -6.18 -1.75 -9.63
N GLN A 94 -5.23 -1.37 -8.77
CA GLN A 94 -5.45 -1.12 -7.35
C GLN A 94 -6.61 -0.14 -7.14
N GLN A 95 -6.53 1.04 -7.75
CA GLN A 95 -7.59 2.05 -7.70
C GLN A 95 -8.93 1.52 -8.22
N TYR A 96 -8.93 0.72 -9.29
CA TYR A 96 -10.14 0.12 -9.86
C TYR A 96 -10.83 -0.86 -8.89
N VAL A 97 -10.06 -1.70 -8.20
CA VAL A 97 -10.57 -2.71 -7.27
C VAL A 97 -11.02 -2.09 -5.94
N THR A 98 -10.23 -1.17 -5.40
CA THR A 98 -10.39 -0.72 -4.01
C THR A 98 -11.01 0.67 -3.89
N GLY A 99 -10.99 1.46 -4.96
CA GLY A 99 -11.37 2.87 -4.94
C GLY A 99 -10.36 3.78 -4.24
N PHE A 100 -9.24 3.25 -3.73
CA PHE A 100 -8.22 4.05 -3.08
C PHE A 100 -7.48 4.93 -4.10
N PRO A 101 -6.96 6.10 -3.69
CA PRO A 101 -6.04 6.87 -4.52
C PRO A 101 -4.80 6.04 -4.88
N ARG A 102 -4.28 6.22 -6.10
CA ARG A 102 -3.06 5.52 -6.53
C ARG A 102 -1.90 5.86 -5.60
N GLY A 103 -1.12 4.85 -5.23
CA GLY A 103 0.03 5.03 -4.34
C GLY A 103 -0.35 5.18 -2.86
N ILE A 104 -1.59 4.88 -2.48
CA ILE A 104 -2.05 4.85 -1.09
C ILE A 104 -2.54 3.44 -0.76
N GLU A 105 -2.10 2.90 0.37
CA GLU A 105 -2.49 1.58 0.90
C GLU A 105 -3.06 1.70 2.30
N TRP A 106 -3.77 0.67 2.76
CA TRP A 106 -4.23 0.52 4.13
C TRP A 106 -3.21 -0.24 4.97
N LYS A 107 -2.71 0.37 6.05
CA LYS A 107 -1.78 -0.27 6.99
C LYS A 107 -2.51 -0.78 8.21
N PHE A 108 -2.39 -2.07 8.48
CA PHE A 108 -2.97 -2.71 9.66
C PHE A 108 -2.12 -3.92 10.09
N GLY A 109 -1.92 -4.11 11.40
CA GLY A 109 -1.15 -5.25 11.92
C GLY A 109 0.30 -5.33 11.43
N GLY A 110 0.91 -4.19 11.08
CA GLY A 110 2.26 -4.15 10.50
C GLY A 110 2.34 -4.70 9.07
N LYS A 111 1.20 -4.81 8.38
CA LYS A 111 1.10 -5.18 6.97
C LYS A 111 0.37 -4.09 6.19
N ASP A 112 0.69 -4.07 4.90
CA ASP A 112 0.06 -3.19 3.92
C ASP A 112 -0.96 -4.01 3.14
N PHE A 113 -2.09 -3.38 2.82
CA PHE A 113 -3.18 -3.93 2.02
C PHE A 113 -3.57 -2.88 0.98
N ASP A 114 -3.82 -3.31 -0.26
CA ASP A 114 -4.19 -2.41 -1.35
C ASP A 114 -5.48 -1.60 -1.10
N GLY A 115 -6.37 -2.11 -0.23
CA GLY A 115 -7.60 -1.44 0.14
C GLY A 115 -8.28 -1.99 1.39
N PHE A 116 -9.28 -1.26 1.87
CA PHE A 116 -10.08 -1.65 3.02
C PHE A 116 -11.53 -1.15 2.94
N VAL A 117 -12.48 -2.04 3.20
CA VAL A 117 -13.92 -1.76 3.26
C VAL A 117 -14.43 -1.97 4.69
N SER A 118 -14.46 -0.88 5.46
CA SER A 118 -14.87 -0.87 6.88
C SER A 118 -16.23 -1.53 7.12
N ALA A 119 -17.24 -1.23 6.28
CA ALA A 119 -18.59 -1.77 6.42
C ALA A 119 -18.66 -3.32 6.36
N GLN A 120 -17.69 -3.96 5.73
CA GLN A 120 -17.61 -5.41 5.56
C GLN A 120 -16.48 -6.06 6.39
N CYS A 121 -15.69 -5.25 7.09
CA CYS A 121 -14.43 -5.67 7.69
C CYS A 121 -13.51 -6.41 6.71
N LEU A 122 -13.46 -5.92 5.46
CA LEU A 122 -12.79 -6.59 4.36
C LEU A 122 -11.52 -5.85 3.96
N MET A 123 -10.38 -6.48 4.16
CA MET A 123 -9.10 -6.05 3.56
C MET A 123 -8.97 -6.62 2.15
N GLN A 124 -8.39 -5.83 1.26
CA GLN A 124 -8.29 -6.12 -0.16
C GLN A 124 -6.83 -6.10 -0.62
N GLU A 125 -6.45 -7.05 -1.46
CA GLU A 125 -5.21 -7.06 -2.23
C GLU A 125 -5.56 -7.10 -3.72
N ALA A 126 -4.83 -6.39 -4.57
CA ALA A 126 -5.05 -6.24 -6.01
C ALA A 126 -3.76 -6.56 -6.78
N LYS A 127 -3.74 -7.69 -7.48
CA LYS A 127 -2.58 -8.13 -8.28
C LYS A 127 -2.84 -7.99 -9.77
N ALA A 128 -1.94 -7.28 -10.44
CA ALA A 128 -1.94 -7.08 -11.88
C ALA A 128 -0.52 -7.10 -12.45
N ASN A 129 -0.44 -7.22 -13.77
CA ASN A 129 0.79 -7.25 -14.54
C ASN A 129 1.67 -8.50 -14.33
N PHE A 130 1.07 -9.70 -14.26
CA PHE A 130 1.82 -10.95 -14.11
C PHE A 130 1.80 -11.88 -15.32
N GLU A 131 1.15 -11.50 -16.44
CA GLU A 131 1.05 -12.34 -17.65
C GLU A 131 2.40 -12.86 -18.14
N PHE A 132 3.45 -12.03 -18.08
CA PHE A 132 4.77 -12.39 -18.57
C PHE A 132 5.41 -13.57 -17.80
N PHE A 133 4.94 -13.88 -16.59
CA PHE A 133 5.39 -15.02 -15.79
C PHE A 133 4.78 -16.36 -16.21
N PHE A 134 3.81 -16.38 -17.12
CA PHE A 134 3.10 -17.59 -17.53
C PHE A 134 3.27 -17.86 -19.01
N TYR A 135 3.26 -19.14 -19.39
CA TYR A 135 3.11 -19.56 -20.78
C TYR A 135 1.63 -19.49 -21.20
N ASP A 136 1.36 -19.59 -22.51
CA ASP A 136 -0.01 -19.52 -23.04
C ASP A 136 -0.92 -20.64 -22.53
N ASN A 137 -0.33 -21.80 -22.19
CA ASN A 137 -1.04 -22.91 -21.57
C ASN A 137 -1.29 -22.73 -20.05
N GLY A 138 -1.07 -21.52 -19.51
CA GLY A 138 -1.29 -21.20 -18.10
C GLY A 138 -0.23 -21.74 -17.14
N ARG A 139 0.81 -22.44 -17.64
CA ARG A 139 1.88 -22.94 -16.77
C ARG A 139 2.82 -21.80 -16.35
N PRO A 140 3.21 -21.73 -15.06
CA PRO A 140 4.20 -20.77 -14.61
C PRO A 140 5.57 -21.06 -15.25
N LYS A 141 6.26 -20.00 -15.67
CA LYS A 141 7.63 -20.07 -16.18
C LYS A 141 8.61 -20.37 -15.05
N PHE A 142 9.73 -21.00 -15.36
CA PHE A 142 10.71 -21.42 -14.35
C PHE A 142 11.21 -20.27 -13.48
N PHE A 143 11.44 -19.09 -14.06
CA PHE A 143 11.90 -17.92 -13.31
C PHE A 143 10.83 -17.34 -12.37
N PHE A 144 9.54 -17.54 -12.64
CA PHE A 144 8.48 -17.19 -11.69
C PHE A 144 8.61 -18.01 -10.41
N LEU A 145 8.86 -19.32 -10.58
CA LEU A 145 8.94 -20.29 -9.48
C LEU A 145 10.26 -20.23 -8.71
N LYS A 146 11.38 -20.08 -9.44
CA LYS A 146 12.73 -20.24 -8.87
C LYS A 146 13.56 -18.96 -8.83
N GLY A 147 13.06 -17.86 -9.40
CA GLY A 147 13.81 -16.59 -9.46
C GLY A 147 15.02 -16.64 -10.40
N VAL A 148 15.14 -17.68 -11.25
CA VAL A 148 16.27 -17.87 -12.16
C VAL A 148 15.80 -17.76 -13.61
N GLY A 149 16.26 -16.73 -14.31
CA GLY A 149 15.99 -16.51 -15.73
C GLY A 149 16.98 -17.22 -16.65
N PRO A 150 16.65 -17.42 -17.94
CA PRO A 150 17.55 -18.05 -18.92
C PRO A 150 18.91 -17.34 -19.07
N LYS A 151 18.94 -16.02 -18.84
CA LYS A 151 20.15 -15.17 -18.92
C LYS A 151 20.77 -14.87 -17.55
N THR A 152 20.19 -15.38 -16.47
CA THR A 152 20.62 -15.12 -15.10
C THR A 152 20.74 -16.42 -14.30
N ALA A 153 21.15 -17.51 -14.95
CA ALA A 153 21.33 -18.82 -14.30
C ALA A 153 22.17 -18.74 -13.02
N ASP A 154 23.20 -17.87 -13.03
CA ASP A 154 24.13 -17.67 -11.92
C ASP A 154 23.63 -16.62 -10.89
N LYS A 155 22.53 -15.92 -11.18
CA LYS A 155 21.94 -14.87 -10.34
C LYS A 155 20.48 -15.24 -10.02
N LYS A 156 20.31 -15.92 -8.89
CA LYS A 156 18.99 -16.24 -8.33
C LYS A 156 18.39 -15.00 -7.68
N GLN A 157 17.22 -14.56 -8.16
CA GLN A 157 16.42 -13.54 -7.48
C GLN A 157 15.66 -14.18 -6.33
N GLU A 158 16.05 -13.85 -5.11
CA GLU A 158 15.43 -14.36 -3.89
C GLU A 158 14.72 -13.23 -3.13
N PRO A 159 13.48 -13.47 -2.64
CA PRO A 159 12.62 -14.60 -2.99
C PRO A 159 12.17 -14.57 -4.46
N SER A 160 11.80 -15.72 -5.01
CA SER A 160 11.17 -15.77 -6.33
C SER A 160 9.85 -15.00 -6.35
N ALA A 161 9.32 -14.71 -7.54
CA ALA A 161 8.04 -14.00 -7.65
C ALA A 161 6.89 -14.80 -7.01
N SER A 162 6.86 -16.12 -7.20
CA SER A 162 5.88 -16.98 -6.54
C SER A 162 6.05 -17.02 -5.02
N GLU A 163 7.29 -17.12 -4.53
CA GLU A 163 7.59 -17.14 -3.10
C GLU A 163 7.20 -15.81 -2.44
N SER A 164 7.41 -14.69 -3.14
CA SER A 164 7.01 -13.37 -2.68
C SER A 164 5.48 -13.26 -2.52
N LEU A 165 4.72 -13.75 -3.50
CA LEU A 165 3.26 -13.75 -3.47
C LEU A 165 2.72 -14.60 -2.32
N VAL A 166 3.21 -15.84 -2.19
CA VAL A 166 2.81 -16.75 -1.12
C VAL A 166 3.16 -16.16 0.23
N LYS A 167 4.39 -15.67 0.42
CA LYS A 167 4.83 -15.05 1.69
C LYS A 167 3.96 -13.87 2.09
N GLN A 168 3.58 -13.01 1.13
CA GLN A 168 2.70 -11.88 1.40
C GLN A 168 1.30 -12.36 1.79
N ALA A 169 0.72 -13.30 1.03
CA ALA A 169 -0.60 -13.85 1.30
C ALA A 169 -0.67 -14.55 2.67
N THR A 170 0.34 -15.35 3.02
CA THR A 170 0.45 -15.99 4.33
C THR A 170 0.50 -14.96 5.46
N ALA A 171 1.36 -13.93 5.31
CA ALA A 171 1.51 -12.90 6.33
C ALA A 171 0.23 -12.09 6.54
N GLN A 172 -0.45 -11.70 5.46
CA GLN A 172 -1.73 -10.99 5.54
C GLN A 172 -2.84 -11.90 6.10
N SER A 173 -2.89 -13.16 5.68
CA SER A 173 -3.88 -14.13 6.18
C SER A 173 -3.74 -14.39 7.68
N ALA A 174 -2.51 -14.40 8.21
CA ALA A 174 -2.26 -14.49 9.65
C ALA A 174 -2.87 -13.30 10.40
N ILE A 175 -2.64 -12.05 9.93
CA ILE A 175 -3.22 -10.84 10.54
C ILE A 175 -4.75 -10.90 10.58
N VAL A 176 -5.37 -11.35 9.49
CA VAL A 176 -6.83 -11.48 9.38
C VAL A 176 -7.38 -12.53 10.33
N THR A 177 -6.69 -13.66 10.44
CA THR A 177 -7.05 -14.78 11.32
C THR A 177 -6.96 -14.37 12.79
N GLU A 178 -5.96 -13.57 13.15
CA GLU A 178 -5.78 -13.04 14.51
C GLU A 178 -6.75 -11.89 14.84
N SER A 179 -7.47 -11.36 13.84
CA SER A 179 -8.30 -10.15 13.98
C SER A 179 -9.78 -10.37 13.60
N PRO A 180 -10.50 -11.35 14.18
CA PRO A 180 -11.92 -11.54 13.86
C PRO A 180 -12.75 -10.27 14.18
N PRO A 181 -13.77 -9.90 13.38
CA PRO A 181 -14.35 -10.65 12.26
C PRO A 181 -13.76 -10.29 10.88
N SER A 182 -12.48 -9.92 10.81
CA SER A 182 -11.84 -9.50 9.56
C SER A 182 -11.86 -10.57 8.48
N LYS A 183 -11.90 -10.10 7.22
CA LYS A 183 -11.81 -10.92 6.02
C LYS A 183 -10.73 -10.37 5.11
N LEU A 184 -10.16 -11.25 4.28
CA LEU A 184 -9.21 -10.90 3.24
C LEU A 184 -9.71 -11.39 1.89
N ARG A 185 -9.63 -10.52 0.88
CA ARG A 185 -9.83 -10.91 -0.52
C ARG A 185 -8.69 -10.44 -1.40
N TRP A 186 -8.16 -11.36 -2.20
CA TRP A 186 -7.19 -11.12 -3.24
C TRP A 186 -7.89 -11.07 -4.59
N TYR A 187 -7.82 -9.92 -5.25
CA TYR A 187 -8.34 -9.66 -6.57
C TYR A 187 -7.21 -9.78 -7.59
N PHE A 188 -7.49 -10.48 -8.68
CA PHE A 188 -6.54 -10.72 -9.74
C PHE A 188 -7.08 -10.18 -11.05
N MET A 189 -6.26 -9.39 -11.74
CA MET A 189 -6.61 -8.87 -13.05
C MET A 189 -6.60 -9.97 -14.11
N GLN A 190 -5.70 -10.94 -13.95
CA GLN A 190 -5.33 -11.91 -14.96
C GLN A 190 -5.67 -13.33 -14.53
N ASP A 191 -6.23 -14.11 -15.45
CA ASP A 191 -6.76 -15.45 -15.21
C ASP A 191 -5.67 -16.46 -14.85
N LYS A 192 -4.51 -16.41 -15.52
CA LYS A 192 -3.39 -17.33 -15.27
C LYS A 192 -2.86 -17.20 -13.85
N LEU A 193 -2.63 -15.96 -13.40
CA LEU A 193 -2.20 -15.71 -12.02
C LEU A 193 -3.29 -16.10 -11.02
N PHE A 194 -4.56 -15.75 -11.30
CA PHE A 194 -5.70 -16.12 -10.46
C PHE A 194 -5.77 -17.64 -10.25
N ASN A 195 -5.70 -18.43 -11.32
CA ASN A 195 -5.80 -19.89 -11.26
C ASN A 195 -4.64 -20.50 -10.47
N TRP A 196 -3.42 -20.00 -10.71
CA TRP A 196 -2.24 -20.43 -9.98
C TRP A 196 -2.34 -20.07 -8.49
N ALA A 197 -2.61 -18.80 -8.16
CA ALA A 197 -2.63 -18.31 -6.80
C ALA A 197 -3.77 -18.95 -5.98
N THR A 198 -4.95 -19.12 -6.57
CA THR A 198 -6.06 -19.82 -5.91
C THR A 198 -5.68 -21.24 -5.53
N THR A 199 -4.98 -21.95 -6.43
CA THR A 199 -4.51 -23.31 -6.16
C THR A 199 -3.45 -23.33 -5.05
N GLU A 200 -2.46 -22.46 -5.10
CA GLU A 200 -1.39 -22.42 -4.10
C GLU A 200 -1.88 -21.96 -2.73
N PHE A 201 -2.70 -20.91 -2.65
CA PHE A 201 -3.25 -20.43 -1.39
C PHE A 201 -4.18 -21.46 -0.72
N ALA A 202 -4.92 -22.23 -1.52
CA ALA A 202 -5.74 -23.32 -1.01
C ALA A 202 -4.90 -24.49 -0.46
N LYS A 203 -3.78 -24.84 -1.12
CA LYS A 203 -2.84 -25.85 -0.61
C LYS A 203 -2.24 -25.45 0.74
N ASP A 204 -1.95 -24.17 0.91
CA ASP A 204 -1.39 -23.61 2.16
C ASP A 204 -2.45 -23.36 3.24
N GLY A 205 -3.74 -23.59 2.94
CA GLY A 205 -4.83 -23.44 3.91
C GLY A 205 -5.05 -22.00 4.37
N LEU A 206 -4.74 -21.01 3.52
CA LEU A 206 -4.84 -19.60 3.89
C LEU A 206 -6.30 -19.18 4.10
N ASN A 207 -6.54 -18.45 5.20
CA ASN A 207 -7.83 -17.83 5.50
C ASN A 207 -8.00 -16.54 4.68
N LEU A 208 -8.29 -16.70 3.40
CA LEU A 208 -8.58 -15.62 2.45
C LEU A 208 -9.49 -16.12 1.33
N SER A 209 -10.06 -15.19 0.57
CA SER A 209 -10.77 -15.47 -0.67
C SER A 209 -10.00 -14.94 -1.87
N THR A 210 -10.12 -15.59 -3.03
CA THR A 210 -9.57 -15.12 -4.30
C THR A 210 -10.70 -14.80 -5.27
N GLU A 211 -10.53 -13.76 -6.09
CA GLU A 211 -11.52 -13.34 -7.08
C GLU A 211 -10.83 -12.89 -8.37
N LEU A 212 -11.29 -13.42 -9.51
CA LEU A 212 -10.90 -12.91 -10.82
C LEU A 212 -11.74 -11.67 -11.12
N MET A 213 -11.09 -10.52 -11.20
CA MET A 213 -11.74 -9.25 -11.51
C MET A 213 -10.94 -8.55 -12.62
N PRO A 214 -11.23 -8.84 -13.90
CA PRO A 214 -10.52 -8.24 -15.02
C PRO A 214 -10.78 -6.75 -15.09
N MET A 215 -9.76 -5.99 -15.48
CA MET A 215 -9.90 -4.58 -15.85
C MET A 215 -9.65 -4.46 -17.34
N LEU A 216 -10.62 -3.87 -18.06
CA LEU A 216 -10.46 -3.56 -19.47
C LEU A 216 -9.38 -2.49 -19.62
N VAL A 217 -8.19 -2.90 -20.03
CA VAL A 217 -7.19 -1.96 -20.52
C VAL A 217 -7.64 -1.60 -21.91
N LYS A 218 -8.07 -0.36 -22.12
CA LYS A 218 -8.17 0.16 -23.48
C LYS A 218 -6.74 0.17 -24.02
N GLU A 219 -6.40 -0.85 -24.81
CA GLU A 219 -5.25 -0.77 -25.69
C GLU A 219 -5.53 0.44 -26.56
N ASN A 220 -4.68 1.46 -26.46
CA ASN A 220 -4.67 2.51 -27.45
C ASN A 220 -4.35 1.80 -28.76
N ILE A 221 -5.36 1.60 -29.60
CA ILE A 221 -5.20 1.32 -31.01
C ILE A 221 -4.61 2.62 -31.57
N GLU A 222 -3.28 2.71 -31.54
CA GLU A 222 -2.52 3.57 -32.46
C GLU A 222 -2.16 2.76 -33.70
#